data_AF-A0A3B6VS03-F1
#
_entry.id   AF-A0A3B6VS03-F1
#
_cell.length_a   1.000
_cell.length_b   1.000
_cell.length_c   1.000
_cell.angle_alpha   90.00
_cell.angle_beta   90.00
_cell.angle_gamma   90.00
#
_symmetry.space_group_name_H-M   'P 1'
#
loop_
_entity.id
_entity.type
_entity.pdbx_description
1 polymer ?
#
loop_
_entity_poly.entity_id
_entity_poly.type
_entity_poly.pdbx_seq_one_letter_code
_entity_poly.pdbx_strand_id
1 'polypeptide(L)'
;MKRVILVLFAAIIMSMSLFAESEDYYCPEEPYTYFIYNENSITEEQLNEIIELKSEYQPKISELRKKMYLERTKIDLEMSKKNPDELIINNSINLNMEYAKELRKIASDFLKKYNEIKNNK
;
A
#
# COMPACT_ATOMS: atom_id res chain seq x y z
N MET A 1 8.01 3.93 -51.62
CA MET A 1 8.69 4.48 -50.43
C MET A 1 7.76 5.03 -49.35
N LYS A 2 6.68 5.77 -49.67
CA LYS A 2 5.76 6.31 -48.64
C LYS A 2 4.94 5.26 -47.85
N ARG A 3 4.64 4.09 -48.45
CA ARG A 3 3.85 3.03 -47.79
C ARG A 3 4.65 2.15 -46.82
N VAL A 4 5.97 2.06 -46.98
CA VAL A 4 6.81 1.18 -46.14
C VAL A 4 7.09 1.82 -44.77
N ILE A 5 7.17 3.16 -44.72
CA ILE A 5 7.39 3.91 -43.47
C ILE A 5 6.17 3.81 -42.53
N LEU A 6 4.95 3.73 -43.10
CA LEU A 6 3.71 3.71 -42.33
C LEU A 6 3.49 2.36 -41.61
N VAL A 7 3.99 1.26 -42.18
CA VAL A 7 3.92 -0.08 -41.58
C VAL A 7 4.92 -0.24 -40.44
N LEU A 8 6.10 0.39 -40.55
CA LEU A 8 7.11 0.41 -39.47
C LEU A 8 6.61 1.17 -38.23
N PHE A 9 5.86 2.26 -38.41
CA PHE A 9 5.26 2.99 -37.28
C PHE A 9 4.16 2.19 -36.58
N ALA A 10 3.34 1.43 -37.32
CA ALA A 10 2.27 0.62 -36.73
C ALA A 10 2.81 -0.57 -35.91
N ALA A 11 3.94 -1.16 -36.30
CA ALA A 11 4.55 -2.26 -35.57
C ALA A 11 5.15 -1.82 -34.21
N ILE A 12 5.69 -0.61 -34.12
CA ILE A 12 6.27 -0.07 -32.88
C ILE A 12 5.19 0.24 -31.84
N ILE A 13 4.00 0.70 -32.30
CA ILE A 13 2.88 1.02 -31.40
C ILE A 13 2.28 -0.27 -30.81
N MET A 14 2.22 -1.36 -31.57
CA MET A 14 1.71 -2.64 -31.05
C MET A 14 2.67 -3.37 -30.10
N SER A 15 3.97 -3.05 -30.11
CA SER A 15 4.92 -3.60 -29.12
C SER A 15 4.85 -2.91 -27.75
N MET A 16 4.21 -1.74 -27.63
CA MET A 16 4.01 -1.10 -26.31
C MET A 16 2.80 -1.64 -25.54
N SER A 17 1.94 -2.42 -26.20
CA SER A 17 0.73 -3.00 -25.58
C SER A 17 0.99 -4.24 -24.72
N LEU A 18 2.22 -4.76 -24.64
CA LEU A 18 2.55 -5.90 -23.76
C LEU A 18 3.06 -5.50 -22.37
N PHE A 19 3.21 -4.19 -22.10
CA PHE A 19 3.50 -3.64 -20.77
C PHE A 19 2.29 -2.88 -20.19
N ALA A 20 1.10 -3.14 -20.72
CA ALA A 20 -0.16 -2.60 -20.24
C ALA A 20 -0.91 -3.64 -19.38
N GLU A 21 -0.21 -4.23 -18.41
CA GLU A 21 -0.85 -4.92 -17.28
C GLU A 21 0.18 -5.07 -16.15
N SER A 22 0.79 -3.97 -15.70
CA SER A 22 1.11 -3.92 -14.28
C SER A 22 -0.25 -3.69 -13.61
N GLU A 23 -0.84 -4.75 -13.07
CA GLU A 23 -1.93 -4.61 -12.10
C GLU A 23 -1.61 -3.42 -11.23
N ASP A 24 -2.53 -2.46 -11.14
CA ASP A 24 -2.39 -1.23 -10.38
C ASP A 24 -1.72 -1.53 -9.02
N TYR A 25 -0.40 -1.34 -8.94
CA TYR A 25 0.34 -1.32 -7.67
C TYR A 25 0.07 -0.02 -6.91
N TYR A 26 -0.81 0.83 -7.47
CA TYR A 26 -1.68 1.65 -6.66
C TYR A 26 -2.63 0.74 -5.91
N CYS A 27 -2.38 0.51 -4.62
CA CYS A 27 -3.45 0.22 -3.69
C CYS A 27 -4.19 1.56 -3.47
N PRO A 28 -5.24 1.87 -4.24
CA PRO A 28 -5.94 3.12 -4.09
C PRO A 28 -6.84 2.91 -2.88
N GLU A 29 -6.77 3.82 -1.92
CA GLU A 29 -7.55 3.75 -0.67
C GLU A 29 -7.01 2.71 0.32
N GLU A 30 -6.00 3.09 1.09
CA GLU A 30 -5.81 2.44 2.39
C GLU A 30 -7.01 2.82 3.29
N PRO A 31 -7.88 1.88 3.70
CA PRO A 31 -9.03 2.17 4.56
C PRO A 31 -8.63 2.53 6.00
N TYR A 32 -7.33 2.59 6.29
CA TYR A 32 -6.77 2.71 7.64
C TYR A 32 -6.38 4.16 8.01
N THR A 33 -6.85 5.16 7.26
CA THR A 33 -6.66 6.58 7.59
C THR A 33 -7.75 7.13 8.51
N TYR A 34 -8.84 6.39 8.76
CA TYR A 34 -9.97 6.88 9.53
C TYR A 34 -10.08 6.19 10.88
N PHE A 35 -9.20 6.53 11.81
CA PHE A 35 -9.45 6.21 13.21
C PHE A 35 -10.39 7.25 13.84
N ILE A 36 -11.67 7.08 13.50
CA ILE A 36 -12.88 7.42 14.27
C ILE A 36 -13.11 8.92 14.51
N TYR A 37 -14.01 9.50 13.71
CA TYR A 37 -14.74 10.71 14.05
C TYR A 37 -15.90 10.32 14.97
N ASN A 38 -15.84 10.80 16.22
CA ASN A 38 -16.95 11.01 17.15
C ASN A 38 -18.28 10.32 16.77
N GLU A 39 -18.42 9.03 17.06
CA GLU A 39 -19.72 8.37 17.05
C GLU A 39 -20.42 8.68 18.36
N ASN A 40 -21.70 9.10 18.30
CA ASN A 40 -22.55 9.55 19.41
C ASN A 40 -22.80 8.49 20.54
N SER A 41 -21.99 7.43 20.62
CA SER A 41 -22.22 6.24 21.45
C SER A 41 -20.98 5.77 22.23
N ILE A 42 -19.94 6.59 22.38
CA ILE A 42 -18.71 6.26 23.13
C ILE A 42 -18.67 7.08 24.42
N THR A 43 -18.47 6.43 25.57
CA THR A 43 -18.30 7.10 26.88
C THR A 43 -16.92 7.74 27.00
N GLU A 44 -16.72 8.63 27.96
CA GLU A 44 -15.39 9.23 28.22
C GLU A 44 -14.33 8.19 28.59
N GLU A 45 -14.71 7.17 29.38
CA GLU A 45 -13.85 6.05 29.74
C GLU A 45 -13.42 5.24 28.51
N GLN A 46 -14.38 4.86 27.66
CA GLN A 46 -14.11 4.16 26.40
C GLN A 46 -13.22 5.02 25.48
N LEU A 47 -13.44 6.34 25.43
CA LEU A 47 -12.61 7.25 24.65
C LEU A 47 -11.14 7.24 25.12
N ASN A 48 -10.92 7.27 26.44
CA ASN A 48 -9.57 7.20 27.00
C ASN A 48 -8.87 5.88 26.65
N GLU A 49 -9.57 4.74 26.78
CA GLU A 49 -9.05 3.43 26.36
C GLU A 49 -8.72 3.39 24.85
N ILE A 50 -9.57 3.99 24.02
CA ILE A 50 -9.33 4.08 22.56
C ILE A 50 -8.09 4.94 22.27
N ILE A 51 -7.88 6.04 23.00
CA ILE A 51 -6.69 6.90 22.85
C ILE A 51 -5.42 6.12 23.20
N GLU A 52 -5.43 5.38 24.31
CA GLU A 52 -4.31 4.51 24.69
C GLU A 52 -4.04 3.44 23.64
N LEU A 53 -5.09 2.78 23.14
CA LEU A 53 -5.00 1.79 22.07
C LEU A 53 -4.39 2.39 20.80
N LYS A 54 -4.80 3.61 20.40
CA LYS A 54 -4.19 4.31 19.27
C LYS A 54 -2.71 4.57 19.50
N SER A 55 -2.32 5.00 20.70
CA SER A 55 -0.91 5.29 21.02
C SER A 55 -0.01 4.06 20.87
N GLU A 56 -0.55 2.85 21.11
CA GLU A 56 0.19 1.60 20.95
C GLU A 56 0.32 1.17 19.48
N TYR A 57 -0.74 1.31 18.67
CA TYR A 57 -0.81 0.75 17.32
C TYR A 57 -0.33 1.73 16.23
N GLN A 58 -0.57 3.03 16.40
CA GLN A 58 -0.28 4.03 15.38
C GLN A 58 1.21 4.12 15.00
N PRO A 59 2.18 4.03 15.94
CA PRO A 59 3.60 3.99 15.58
C PRO A 59 3.95 2.80 14.69
N LYS A 60 3.42 1.61 15.01
CA LYS A 60 3.67 0.36 14.26
C LYS A 60 3.13 0.46 12.83
N ILE A 61 1.90 0.99 12.69
CA ILE A 61 1.27 1.24 11.38
C ILE A 61 2.10 2.24 10.56
N SER A 62 2.52 3.35 11.18
CA SER A 62 3.33 4.39 10.51
C SER A 62 4.67 3.83 10.04
N GLU A 63 5.33 3.02 10.86
CA GLU A 63 6.59 2.37 10.50
C GLU A 63 6.44 1.45 9.29
N LEU A 64 5.40 0.60 9.27
CA LEU A 64 5.15 -0.31 8.15
C LEU A 64 4.84 0.45 6.86
N ARG A 65 4.02 1.50 6.92
CA ARG A 65 3.76 2.38 5.77
C ARG A 65 5.04 2.99 5.22
N LYS A 66 5.92 3.46 6.10
CA LYS A 66 7.23 3.99 5.71
C LYS A 66 8.08 2.93 5.03
N LYS A 67 8.15 1.71 5.57
CA LYS A 67 8.89 0.59 4.95
C LYS A 67 8.34 0.26 3.57
N MET A 68 7.01 0.16 3.42
CA MET A 68 6.37 -0.07 2.13
C MET A 68 6.67 1.05 1.12
N TYR A 69 6.63 2.30 1.55
CA TYR A 69 6.99 3.44 0.69
C TYR A 69 8.44 3.36 0.21
N LEU A 70 9.37 3.00 1.08
CA LEU A 70 10.78 2.86 0.73
C LEU A 70 11.01 1.74 -0.29
N GLU A 71 10.35 0.59 -0.13
CA GLU A 71 10.47 -0.50 -1.11
C GLU A 71 9.87 -0.13 -2.47
N ARG A 72 8.74 0.60 -2.51
CA ARG A 72 8.17 1.12 -3.77
C ARG A 72 9.13 2.11 -4.45
N THR A 73 9.67 3.04 -3.67
CA THR A 73 10.68 4.00 -4.16
C THR A 73 11.90 3.27 -4.73
N LYS A 74 12.35 2.21 -4.07
CA LYS A 74 13.49 1.40 -4.53
C LYS A 74 13.19 0.69 -5.86
N ILE A 75 11.98 0.16 -6.03
CA ILE A 75 11.51 -0.41 -7.30
C ILE A 75 11.54 0.67 -8.39
N ASP A 76 10.93 1.82 -8.15
CA ASP A 76 10.87 2.92 -9.13
C ASP A 76 12.26 3.39 -9.55
N LEU A 77 13.17 3.53 -8.59
CA LEU A 77 14.57 3.88 -8.85
C LEU A 77 15.29 2.82 -9.68
N GLU A 78 15.11 1.53 -9.36
CA GLU A 78 15.74 0.44 -10.11
C GLU A 78 15.22 0.35 -11.55
N MET A 79 13.90 0.45 -11.73
CA MET A 79 13.22 0.45 -13.03
C MET A 79 13.62 1.64 -13.91
N SER A 80 14.04 2.75 -13.32
CA SER A 80 14.51 3.93 -14.08
C SER A 80 15.89 3.77 -14.71
N LYS A 81 16.65 2.73 -14.33
CA LYS A 81 18.00 2.50 -14.86
C LYS A 81 17.97 1.99 -16.30
N LYS A 82 19.04 2.25 -17.04
CA LYS A 82 19.23 1.73 -18.40
C LYS A 82 19.19 0.19 -18.45
N ASN A 83 19.74 -0.46 -17.42
CA ASN A 83 19.71 -1.91 -17.23
C ASN A 83 19.22 -2.18 -15.80
N PRO A 84 17.91 -2.35 -15.57
CA PRO A 84 17.37 -2.68 -14.26
C PRO A 84 17.85 -4.04 -13.75
N ASP A 85 18.08 -4.15 -12.45
CA ASP A 85 18.33 -5.43 -11.78
C ASP A 85 17.01 -6.06 -11.29
N GLU A 86 16.53 -7.06 -12.02
CA GLU A 86 15.33 -7.83 -11.71
C GLU A 86 15.37 -8.48 -10.32
N LEU A 87 16.55 -8.85 -9.81
CA LEU A 87 16.64 -9.44 -8.47
C LEU A 87 16.33 -8.40 -7.39
N ILE A 88 16.78 -7.16 -7.58
CA ILE A 88 16.49 -6.05 -6.66
C ILE A 88 15.00 -5.74 -6.66
N ILE A 89 14.38 -5.67 -7.86
CA ILE A 89 12.94 -5.41 -8.02
C ILE A 89 12.12 -6.50 -7.34
N ASN A 90 12.38 -7.77 -7.67
CA ASN A 90 11.63 -8.91 -7.12
C ASN A 90 11.77 -9.01 -5.60
N ASN A 91 12.95 -8.77 -5.05
CA ASN A 91 13.15 -8.75 -3.60
C ASN A 91 12.35 -7.62 -2.94
N SER A 92 12.34 -6.42 -3.52
CA SER A 92 11.57 -5.30 -2.99
C SER A 92 10.06 -5.51 -3.10
N ILE A 93 9.57 -6.17 -4.16
CA ILE A 93 8.16 -6.58 -4.28
C ILE A 93 7.80 -7.56 -3.15
N ASN A 94 8.61 -8.59 -2.92
CA ASN A 94 8.37 -9.59 -1.87
C ASN A 94 8.33 -8.94 -0.48
N LEU A 95 9.29 -8.07 -0.16
CA LEU A 95 9.30 -7.31 1.09
C LEU A 95 8.06 -6.42 1.23
N ASN A 96 7.65 -5.73 0.15
CA ASN A 96 6.44 -4.91 0.18
C ASN A 96 5.19 -5.75 0.50
N MET A 97 5.09 -6.94 -0.09
CA MET A 97 4.00 -7.88 0.19
C MET A 97 4.01 -8.39 1.62
N GLU A 98 5.18 -8.65 2.20
CA GLU A 98 5.31 -9.03 3.62
C GLU A 98 4.86 -7.91 4.55
N TYR A 99 5.35 -6.68 4.34
CA TYR A 99 4.92 -5.52 5.13
C TYR A 99 3.43 -5.23 4.99
N ALA A 100 2.85 -5.41 3.80
CA ALA A 100 1.41 -5.27 3.58
C ALA A 100 0.60 -6.32 4.35
N LYS A 101 1.07 -7.57 4.41
CA LYS A 101 0.43 -8.63 5.22
C LYS A 101 0.48 -8.29 6.71
N GLU A 102 1.63 -7.81 7.19
CA GLU A 102 1.80 -7.39 8.58
C GLU A 102 0.88 -6.21 8.92
N LEU A 103 0.81 -5.21 8.05
CA LEU A 103 -0.07 -4.05 8.22
C LEU A 103 -1.54 -4.46 8.32
N ARG A 104 -2.02 -5.36 7.45
CA ARG A 104 -3.39 -5.89 7.51
C ARG A 104 -3.67 -6.59 8.84
N LYS A 105 -2.71 -7.36 9.36
CA LYS A 105 -2.83 -8.02 10.66
C LYS A 105 -2.95 -7.00 11.79
N ILE A 106 -2.04 -6.03 11.86
CA ILE A 106 -2.06 -4.98 12.90
C ILE A 106 -3.36 -4.17 12.85
N ALA A 107 -3.84 -3.82 11.65
CA ALA A 107 -5.09 -3.09 11.50
C ALA A 107 -6.31 -3.91 11.91
N SER A 108 -6.32 -5.21 11.61
CA SER A 108 -7.38 -6.13 12.04
C SER A 108 -7.39 -6.28 13.56
N ASP A 109 -6.20 -6.44 14.17
CA ASP A 109 -6.05 -6.54 15.62
C ASP A 109 -6.51 -5.25 16.33
N PHE A 110 -6.16 -4.07 15.79
CA PHE A 110 -6.66 -2.79 16.28
C PHE A 110 -8.18 -2.72 16.21
N LEU A 111 -8.77 -3.05 15.05
CA LEU A 111 -10.21 -2.94 14.84
C LEU A 111 -10.98 -3.87 15.79
N LYS A 112 -10.45 -5.08 16.02
CA LYS A 112 -11.01 -6.02 16.98
C LYS A 112 -11.03 -5.42 18.40
N LYS A 113 -9.89 -4.93 18.88
CA LYS A 113 -9.79 -4.31 20.22
C LYS A 113 -10.65 -3.05 20.35
N TYR A 114 -10.68 -2.21 19.31
CA TYR A 114 -11.55 -1.04 19.26
C TYR A 114 -13.02 -1.43 19.42
N ASN A 115 -13.47 -2.46 18.72
CA ASN A 115 -14.85 -2.95 18.81
C ASN A 115 -15.15 -3.58 20.17
N GLU A 116 -14.18 -4.23 20.82
CA GLU A 116 -14.32 -4.74 22.19
C GLU A 116 -14.56 -3.58 23.18
N ILE A 117 -13.77 -2.50 23.09
CA ILE A 117 -13.94 -1.29 23.92
C ILE A 117 -15.30 -0.65 23.66
N LYS A 118 -15.65 -0.42 22.38
CA LYS A 118 -16.90 0.25 21.99
C LYS A 118 -18.15 -0.53 22.41
N ASN A 119 -18.12 -1.86 22.34
CA ASN A 119 -19.31 -2.69 22.56
C ASN A 119 -19.39 -3.30 23.97
N ASN A 120 -18.33 -3.23 24.78
CA ASN A 120 -18.45 -3.52 26.21
C ASN A 120 -19.25 -2.40 26.88
N LYS A 121 -20.40 -2.76 27.44
CA LYS A 121 -21.26 -1.92 28.27
C LYS A 121 -21.16 -2.34 29.73
#